data_AF-A0A915NXE1-F1
#
_entry.id   AF-A0A915NXE1-F1
#
_cell.length_a   1.000
_cell.length_b   1.000
_cell.length_c   1.000
_cell.angle_alpha   90.00
_cell.angle_beta   90.00
_cell.angle_gamma   90.00
#
_symmetry.space_group_name_H-M   'P 1'
#
loop_
_entity.id
_entity.type
_entity.pdbx_description
1 polymer ?
#
loop_
_entity_poly.entity_id
_entity_poly.type
_entity_poly.pdbx_seq_one_letter_code
_entity_poly.pdbx_strand_id
1 'polypeptide(L)'
;MSSNPNDKFAIINVESKPFAGQKPGTSGLRKKVPEFQQQHYTENFIQCVLDGGLGANKRGSILVVGGDGRFLCAQAVNIIIKIAAANGVSKLIIGRDGILSTPAVTERIYELTTKISKYYICPELNIDFGEIGTSTVNIQDFGPFTIQVIDSVKDYADLMEEIFDFPKIRSFISETSGDGRKFNIIVDSMHGVTGPYVSNIFVDRLGAQSNCCLRTVSKPDFGGIFTITIFAIFF
;
A
#
# COMPACT_ATOMS: atom_id res chain seq x y z
N MET A 1 14.77 21.46 1.57
CA MET A 1 16.24 21.56 1.47
C MET A 1 16.65 20.72 0.26
N SER A 2 17.23 21.34 -0.77
CA SER A 2 17.69 20.63 -1.97
C SER A 2 18.96 19.85 -1.62
N SER A 3 18.87 18.53 -1.48
CA SER A 3 20.04 17.67 -1.38
C SER A 3 20.74 17.60 -2.74
N ASN A 4 22.07 17.62 -2.68
CA ASN A 4 22.95 17.61 -3.84
C ASN A 4 22.79 16.26 -4.57
N PRO A 5 22.74 16.17 -5.91
CA PRO A 5 22.60 14.90 -6.63
C PRO A 5 23.70 13.84 -6.36
N ASN A 6 24.78 14.23 -5.67
CA ASN A 6 25.85 13.34 -5.18
C ASN A 6 25.70 12.92 -3.69
N ASP A 7 24.71 13.42 -2.96
CA ASP A 7 24.46 12.99 -1.58
C ASP A 7 23.88 11.58 -1.59
N LYS A 8 24.70 10.62 -1.18
CA LYS A 8 24.28 9.24 -1.00
C LYS A 8 23.57 9.12 0.34
N PHE A 9 22.38 8.56 0.34
CA PHE A 9 21.71 8.22 1.60
C PHE A 9 22.49 7.12 2.31
N ALA A 10 22.98 7.44 3.51
CA ALA A 10 23.74 6.50 4.32
C ALA A 10 22.85 5.36 4.82
N ILE A 11 23.41 4.16 4.84
CA ILE A 11 22.78 2.98 5.44
C ILE A 11 23.31 2.85 6.86
N ILE A 12 22.40 2.78 7.82
CA ILE A 12 22.75 2.44 9.20
C ILE A 12 22.19 1.07 9.56
N ASN A 13 22.94 0.39 10.42
CA ASN A 13 22.52 -0.86 11.05
C ASN A 13 21.99 -0.53 12.44
N VAL A 14 20.74 -0.91 12.73
CA VAL A 14 20.10 -0.64 14.01
C VAL A 14 19.89 -1.96 14.75
N GLU A 15 20.44 -2.04 15.96
CA GLU A 15 20.22 -3.19 16.86
C GLU A 15 18.77 -3.20 17.34
N SER A 16 18.20 -4.40 17.44
CA SER A 16 16.81 -4.58 17.86
C SER A 16 16.60 -5.91 18.58
N LYS A 17 15.44 -6.08 19.21
CA LYS A 17 15.04 -7.31 19.92
C LYS A 17 13.86 -7.98 19.22
N PRO A 18 13.78 -9.31 19.19
CA PRO A 18 12.60 -10.02 18.69
C PRO A 18 11.34 -9.64 19.49
N PHE A 19 10.21 -9.54 18.80
CA PHE A 19 8.90 -9.33 19.42
C PHE A 19 8.07 -10.61 19.38
N ALA A 20 7.51 -11.00 20.53
CA ALA A 20 6.59 -12.13 20.59
C ALA A 20 5.30 -11.81 19.83
N GLY A 21 4.77 -12.80 19.10
CA GLY A 21 3.46 -12.69 18.47
C GLY A 21 3.41 -11.91 17.15
N GLN A 22 4.56 -11.57 16.54
CA GLN A 22 4.65 -11.09 15.15
C GLN A 22 4.39 -12.21 14.11
N LYS A 23 3.33 -13.01 14.32
CA LYS A 23 2.92 -14.06 13.38
C LYS A 23 1.94 -13.46 12.37
N PRO A 24 2.32 -13.31 11.09
CA PRO A 24 1.35 -12.95 10.06
C PRO A 24 0.31 -14.06 9.90
N GLY A 25 -0.94 -13.67 9.62
CA GLY A 25 -1.99 -14.59 9.19
C GLY A 25 -2.00 -14.76 7.68
N THR A 26 -3.07 -15.37 7.16
CA THR A 26 -3.34 -15.45 5.71
C THR A 26 -3.55 -14.08 5.06
N SER A 27 -3.82 -13.06 5.87
CA SER A 27 -4.06 -11.67 5.45
C SER A 27 -3.10 -10.70 6.15
N GLY A 28 -1.82 -11.06 6.25
CA GLY A 28 -0.78 -10.22 6.84
C GLY A 28 -0.76 -10.21 8.39
N LEU A 29 0.14 -9.41 8.96
CA LEU A 29 0.22 -9.23 10.42
C LEU A 29 -0.81 -8.21 10.88
N ARG A 30 -1.68 -8.61 11.82
CA ARG A 30 -2.74 -7.77 12.36
C ARG A 30 -2.59 -7.63 13.87
N LYS A 31 -2.37 -6.40 14.35
CA LYS A 31 -2.16 -6.07 15.76
C LYS A 31 -2.74 -4.72 16.12
N LYS A 32 -2.80 -4.42 17.42
CA LYS A 32 -3.34 -3.13 17.82
C LYS A 32 -2.42 -1.97 17.40
N VAL A 33 -2.96 -0.79 17.10
CA VAL A 33 -2.21 0.42 16.73
C VAL A 33 -1.10 0.74 17.75
N PRO A 34 -1.35 0.69 19.09
CA PRO A 34 -0.29 0.89 20.07
C PRO A 34 0.84 -0.14 20.00
N GLU A 35 0.58 -1.35 19.47
CA GLU A 35 1.65 -2.34 19.26
C GLU A 35 2.58 -1.93 18.12
N PHE A 36 2.04 -1.42 17.01
CA PHE A 36 2.85 -0.93 15.88
C PHE A 36 3.61 0.37 16.17
N GLN A 37 3.18 1.13 17.16
CA GLN A 37 3.86 2.32 17.66
C GLN A 37 5.02 2.00 18.61
N GLN A 38 5.18 0.74 19.04
CA GLN A 38 6.36 0.34 19.79
C GLN A 38 7.60 0.51 18.94
N GLN A 39 8.67 1.02 19.56
CA GLN A 39 9.94 1.24 18.91
C GLN A 39 10.46 -0.07 18.27
N HIS A 40 10.88 -0.01 17.01
CA HIS A 40 11.40 -1.14 16.23
C HIS A 40 10.38 -2.24 15.88
N TYR A 41 9.11 -2.13 16.28
CA TYR A 41 8.13 -3.17 16.02
C TYR A 41 7.87 -3.32 14.52
N THR A 42 7.54 -2.21 13.87
CA THR A 42 7.21 -2.16 12.44
C THR A 42 8.44 -2.44 11.59
N GLU A 43 9.59 -1.86 11.96
CA GLU A 43 10.88 -2.04 11.30
C GLU A 43 11.33 -3.49 11.30
N ASN A 44 11.25 -4.17 12.46
CA ASN A 44 11.60 -5.57 12.57
C ASN A 44 10.74 -6.44 11.65
N PHE A 45 9.43 -6.19 11.64
CA PHE A 45 8.51 -6.97 10.83
C PHE A 45 8.83 -6.80 9.34
N ILE A 46 9.00 -5.56 8.86
CA ILE A 46 9.36 -5.27 7.46
C ILE A 46 10.69 -5.93 7.06
N GLN A 47 11.70 -5.85 7.92
CA GLN A 47 12.99 -6.50 7.67
C GLN A 47 12.82 -8.04 7.56
N CYS A 48 12.04 -8.65 8.45
CA CYS A 48 11.74 -10.08 8.40
C CYS A 48 10.96 -10.47 7.14
N VAL A 49 10.09 -9.59 6.65
CA VAL A 49 9.39 -9.81 5.38
C VAL A 49 10.36 -9.84 4.22
N LEU A 50 11.27 -8.86 4.11
CA LEU A 50 12.27 -8.86 3.04
C LEU A 50 13.19 -10.08 3.12
N ASP A 51 13.65 -10.42 4.32
CA ASP A 51 14.53 -11.57 4.53
C ASP A 51 13.81 -12.91 4.30
N GLY A 52 12.52 -13.00 4.61
CA GLY A 52 11.73 -14.23 4.52
C GLY A 52 11.07 -14.46 3.20
N GLY A 53 10.50 -13.40 2.63
CA GLY A 53 9.82 -13.43 1.34
C GLY A 53 10.80 -13.49 0.17
N LEU A 54 11.86 -12.68 0.23
CA LEU A 54 12.78 -12.51 -0.90
C LEU A 54 14.17 -13.08 -0.63
N GLY A 55 14.63 -13.06 0.62
CA GLY A 55 15.94 -13.60 1.00
C GLY A 55 17.08 -12.97 0.20
N ALA A 56 17.85 -13.80 -0.52
CA ALA A 56 18.93 -13.31 -1.38
C ALA A 56 18.43 -12.54 -2.63
N ASN A 57 17.20 -12.82 -3.08
CA ASN A 57 16.62 -12.26 -4.31
C ASN A 57 16.12 -10.82 -4.14
N LYS A 58 16.19 -10.25 -2.93
CA LYS A 58 15.75 -8.86 -2.69
C LYS A 58 16.64 -7.83 -3.40
N ARG A 59 17.91 -8.15 -3.64
CA ARG A 59 18.85 -7.23 -4.30
C ARG A 59 18.50 -7.09 -5.78
N GLY A 60 18.29 -5.86 -6.24
CA GLY A 60 17.84 -5.59 -7.61
C GLY A 60 16.38 -5.95 -7.90
N SER A 61 15.60 -6.28 -6.87
CA SER A 61 14.18 -6.58 -7.02
C SER A 61 13.35 -5.31 -7.17
N ILE A 62 12.16 -5.49 -7.75
CA ILE A 62 11.11 -4.46 -7.84
C ILE A 62 9.99 -4.89 -6.90
N LEU A 63 9.59 -4.04 -5.97
CA LEU A 63 8.46 -4.32 -5.07
C LEU A 63 7.33 -3.31 -5.30
N VAL A 64 6.11 -3.79 -5.16
CA VAL A 64 4.92 -2.94 -5.17
C VAL A 64 4.44 -2.80 -3.73
N VAL A 65 4.17 -1.56 -3.30
CA VAL A 65 3.78 -1.24 -1.92
C VAL A 65 2.47 -0.46 -1.94
N GLY A 66 1.53 -0.90 -1.12
CA GLY A 66 0.39 -0.09 -0.74
C GLY A 66 -0.43 -0.78 0.34
N GLY A 67 -1.53 -0.13 0.69
CA GLY A 67 -2.42 -0.52 1.76
C GLY A 67 -3.83 0.00 1.49
N ASP A 68 -4.59 0.23 2.56
CA ASP A 68 -6.00 0.59 2.47
C ASP A 68 -6.34 1.96 3.07
N GLY A 69 -5.32 2.78 3.36
CA GLY A 69 -5.48 4.15 3.85
C GLY A 69 -5.78 4.29 5.34
N ARG A 70 -5.63 3.20 6.12
CA ARG A 70 -5.82 3.20 7.59
C ARG A 70 -4.82 4.12 8.30
N PHE A 71 -5.18 4.48 9.54
CA PHE A 71 -4.25 5.11 10.48
C PHE A 71 -2.90 4.35 10.51
N LEU A 72 -1.79 5.10 10.41
CA LEU A 72 -0.39 4.65 10.25
C LEU A 72 0.06 4.18 8.85
N CYS A 73 -0.82 4.05 7.84
CA CYS A 73 -0.39 3.59 6.50
C CYS A 73 0.74 4.44 5.92
N ALA A 74 0.61 5.77 5.93
CA ALA A 74 1.64 6.69 5.43
C ALA A 74 2.99 6.55 6.18
N GLN A 75 2.94 6.28 7.50
CA GLN A 75 4.14 6.07 8.31
C GLN A 75 4.80 4.74 7.98
N ALA A 76 4.01 3.67 7.86
CA ALA A 76 4.51 2.34 7.52
C ALA A 76 5.11 2.31 6.09
N VAL A 77 4.47 2.95 5.12
CA VAL A 77 5.01 3.07 3.74
C VAL A 77 6.36 3.76 3.76
N ASN A 78 6.51 4.87 4.51
CA ASN A 78 7.80 5.52 4.67
C ASN A 78 8.86 4.59 5.29
N ILE A 79 8.51 3.82 6.31
CA ILE A 79 9.45 2.84 6.90
C ILE A 79 9.82 1.75 5.87
N ILE A 80 8.86 1.25 5.09
CA ILE A 80 9.11 0.28 4.02
C ILE A 80 10.10 0.85 2.99
N ILE A 81 9.92 2.10 2.55
CA ILE A 81 10.85 2.76 1.62
C ILE A 81 12.26 2.77 2.17
N LYS A 82 12.44 3.21 3.43
CA LYS A 82 13.75 3.32 4.08
C LYS A 82 14.44 1.97 4.24
N ILE A 83 13.69 0.92 4.60
CA ILE A 83 14.24 -0.43 4.82
C ILE A 83 14.50 -1.13 3.48
N ALA A 84 13.61 -1.01 2.49
CA ALA A 84 13.78 -1.60 1.16
C ALA A 84 15.03 -1.03 0.47
N ALA A 85 15.21 0.29 0.50
CA ALA A 85 16.39 0.98 -0.02
C ALA A 85 17.67 0.43 0.64
N ALA A 86 17.69 0.34 1.97
CA ALA A 86 18.83 -0.14 2.74
C ALA A 86 19.09 -1.66 2.58
N ASN A 87 18.16 -2.41 2.00
CA ASN A 87 18.29 -3.84 1.72
C ASN A 87 18.60 -4.14 0.23
N GLY A 88 18.80 -3.10 -0.59
CA GLY A 88 19.23 -3.23 -1.98
C GLY A 88 18.11 -3.53 -2.98
N VAL A 89 16.85 -3.29 -2.62
CA VAL A 89 15.74 -3.25 -3.60
C VAL A 89 16.05 -2.13 -4.60
N SER A 90 15.90 -2.35 -5.91
CA SER A 90 16.25 -1.33 -6.92
C SER A 90 15.08 -0.41 -7.24
N LYS A 91 13.84 -0.89 -7.13
CA LYS A 91 12.66 -0.08 -7.44
C LYS A 91 11.49 -0.38 -6.52
N LEU A 92 10.81 0.67 -6.07
CA LEU A 92 9.49 0.58 -5.44
C LEU A 92 8.44 1.21 -6.34
N ILE A 93 7.30 0.53 -6.49
CA ILE A 93 6.09 1.06 -7.11
C ILE A 93 5.08 1.28 -5.99
N ILE A 94 4.62 2.50 -5.80
CA ILE A 94 3.75 2.88 -4.69
C ILE A 94 2.47 3.46 -5.25
N GLY A 95 1.31 2.95 -4.84
CA GLY A 95 0.04 3.59 -5.18
C GLY A 95 -0.05 4.96 -4.52
N ARG A 96 -0.56 5.98 -5.21
CA ARG A 96 -0.83 7.30 -4.63
C ARG A 96 -1.55 7.17 -3.28
N ASP A 97 -1.12 7.93 -2.29
CA ASP A 97 -1.60 7.86 -0.89
C ASP A 97 -1.34 6.52 -0.17
N GLY A 98 -0.51 5.65 -0.76
CA GLY A 98 -0.11 4.37 -0.18
C GLY A 98 -1.17 3.28 -0.29
N ILE A 99 -1.87 3.18 -1.43
CA ILE A 99 -3.02 2.26 -1.63
C ILE A 99 -2.70 1.12 -2.63
N LEU A 100 -2.86 -0.17 -2.24
CA LEU A 100 -2.65 -1.37 -3.09
C LEU A 100 -3.13 -2.69 -2.40
N SER A 101 -3.40 -3.79 -3.14
CA SER A 101 -3.80 -5.11 -2.58
C SER A 101 -2.86 -6.26 -2.95
N THR A 102 -2.70 -7.29 -2.09
CA THR A 102 -1.75 -8.43 -2.31
C THR A 102 -2.09 -9.73 -1.55
N PRO A 103 -1.54 -10.90 -1.98
CA PRO A 103 -1.39 -12.10 -1.14
C PRO A 103 0.00 -12.81 -1.09
N ALA A 104 0.33 -13.27 0.14
CA ALA A 104 0.87 -14.57 0.63
C ALA A 104 2.36 -14.98 0.50
N VAL A 105 3.14 -14.71 1.57
CA VAL A 105 4.35 -15.46 2.02
C VAL A 105 4.44 -15.52 3.56
N THR A 106 3.59 -16.29 4.25
CA THR A 106 3.36 -16.10 5.70
C THR A 106 4.33 -16.85 6.65
N GLU A 107 4.60 -18.13 6.44
CA GLU A 107 5.28 -18.96 7.47
C GLU A 107 6.77 -18.61 7.61
N ARG A 108 7.46 -18.37 6.49
CA ARG A 108 8.88 -18.02 6.48
C ARG A 108 9.17 -16.68 7.15
N ILE A 109 8.25 -15.73 7.01
CA ILE A 109 8.31 -14.43 7.70
C ILE A 109 8.23 -14.64 9.21
N TYR A 110 7.29 -15.47 9.68
CA TYR A 110 7.15 -15.73 11.11
C TYR A 110 8.45 -16.29 11.72
N GLU A 111 9.08 -17.28 11.09
CA GLU A 111 10.34 -17.86 11.60
C GLU A 111 11.43 -16.80 11.80
N LEU A 112 11.54 -15.83 10.90
CA LEU A 112 12.54 -14.77 10.98
C LEU A 112 12.21 -13.73 12.04
N THR A 113 10.93 -13.41 12.25
CA THR A 113 10.53 -12.49 13.33
C THR A 113 10.95 -12.99 14.72
N THR A 114 11.08 -14.30 14.90
CA THR A 114 11.56 -14.89 16.18
C THR A 114 13.07 -14.82 16.37
N LYS A 115 13.85 -14.56 15.30
CA LYS A 115 15.32 -14.64 15.29
C LYS A 115 16.01 -13.31 14.96
N ILE A 116 15.27 -12.31 14.48
CA ILE A 116 15.83 -11.03 14.07
C ILE A 116 16.54 -10.31 15.22
N SER A 117 17.76 -9.85 14.97
CA SER A 117 18.58 -9.08 15.93
C SER A 117 18.98 -7.70 15.44
N LYS A 118 18.76 -7.42 14.14
CA LYS A 118 19.13 -6.16 13.50
C LYS A 118 18.33 -5.91 12.22
N TYR A 119 18.23 -4.66 11.81
CA TYR A 119 17.67 -4.24 10.53
C TYR A 119 18.48 -3.11 9.89
N TYR A 120 18.35 -2.96 8.57
CA TYR A 120 19.01 -1.91 7.80
C TYR A 120 18.01 -0.83 7.43
N ILE A 121 18.37 0.45 7.61
CA ILE A 121 17.48 1.57 7.30
C ILE A 121 18.26 2.78 6.77
N CYS A 122 17.65 3.52 5.84
CA CYS A 122 18.08 4.86 5.42
C CYS A 122 17.23 5.92 6.14
N PRO A 123 17.64 6.43 7.32
CA PRO A 123 16.78 7.25 8.19
C PRO A 123 16.37 8.58 7.55
N GLU A 124 17.26 9.18 6.77
CA GLU A 124 17.09 10.47 6.11
C GLU A 124 16.24 10.41 4.84
N LEU A 125 15.90 9.22 4.34
CA LEU A 125 15.12 9.07 3.11
C LEU A 125 13.63 9.29 3.40
N ASN A 126 13.15 10.50 3.16
CA ASN A 126 11.73 10.85 3.25
C ASN A 126 11.19 11.26 1.88
N ILE A 127 10.18 10.55 1.40
CA ILE A 127 9.60 10.76 0.06
C ILE A 127 8.13 11.12 0.25
N ASP A 128 7.71 12.20 -0.39
CA ASP A 128 6.29 12.51 -0.52
C ASP A 128 5.68 11.65 -1.64
N PHE A 129 4.53 11.04 -1.36
CA PHE A 129 3.79 10.17 -2.28
C PHE A 129 2.36 10.69 -2.53
N GLY A 130 2.09 11.96 -2.22
CA GLY A 130 0.84 12.64 -2.59
C GLY A 130 0.73 12.96 -4.08
N GLU A 131 1.86 13.06 -4.78
CA GLU A 131 1.93 13.37 -6.21
C GLU A 131 2.44 12.18 -7.03
N ILE A 132 1.83 11.99 -8.21
CA ILE A 132 2.23 10.96 -9.17
C ILE A 132 3.55 11.37 -9.81
N GLY A 133 4.51 10.45 -9.88
CA GLY A 133 5.82 10.76 -10.43
C GLY A 133 6.84 9.66 -10.21
N THR A 134 8.03 9.84 -10.78
CA THR A 134 9.17 8.96 -10.57
C THR A 134 10.30 9.76 -9.95
N SER A 135 10.77 9.31 -8.78
CA SER A 135 11.91 9.89 -8.08
C SER A 135 13.03 8.87 -8.04
N THR A 136 14.26 9.27 -8.39
CA THR A 136 15.44 8.40 -8.26
C THR A 136 16.40 9.01 -7.27
N VAL A 137 16.82 8.22 -6.29
CA VAL A 137 17.76 8.61 -5.25
C VAL A 137 18.95 7.64 -5.24
N ASN A 138 20.14 8.11 -4.85
CA ASN A 138 21.30 7.25 -4.75
C ASN A 138 21.47 6.75 -3.31
N ILE A 139 21.45 5.43 -3.13
CA ILE A 139 21.68 4.78 -1.85
C ILE A 139 23.13 4.34 -1.76
N GLN A 140 23.73 4.52 -0.59
CA GLN A 140 25.06 3.99 -0.30
C GLN A 140 25.10 2.48 -0.59
N ASP A 141 26.20 1.99 -1.16
CA ASP A 141 26.46 0.56 -1.46
C ASP A 141 25.55 -0.13 -2.50
N PHE A 142 24.38 0.44 -2.84
CA PHE A 142 23.42 -0.15 -3.79
C PHE A 142 23.16 0.68 -5.05
N GLY A 143 23.56 1.95 -5.09
CA GLY A 143 23.42 2.80 -6.28
C GLY A 143 22.02 3.37 -6.45
N PRO A 144 21.51 3.55 -7.69
CA PRO A 144 20.25 4.23 -7.92
C PRO A 144 19.06 3.38 -7.45
N PHE A 145 18.23 4.00 -6.64
CA PHE A 145 16.96 3.47 -6.13
C PHE A 145 15.82 4.32 -6.67
N THR A 146 14.93 3.70 -7.42
CA THR A 146 13.81 4.40 -8.08
C THR A 146 12.52 4.15 -7.33
N ILE A 147 11.79 5.22 -7.03
CA ILE A 147 10.46 5.19 -6.43
C ILE A 147 9.49 5.74 -7.47
N GLN A 148 8.50 4.94 -7.85
CA GLN A 148 7.48 5.31 -8.81
C GLN A 148 6.13 5.38 -8.09
N VAL A 149 5.57 6.57 -7.98
CA VAL A 149 4.22 6.79 -7.48
C VAL A 149 3.25 6.72 -8.66
N ILE A 150 2.26 5.82 -8.59
CA ILE A 150 1.30 5.55 -9.67
C ILE A 150 -0.14 5.90 -9.25
N ASP A 151 -0.99 6.16 -10.24
CA ASP A 151 -2.44 6.30 -10.02
C ASP A 151 -3.11 4.93 -10.01
N SER A 152 -3.16 4.32 -8.82
CA SER A 152 -3.78 3.01 -8.63
C SER A 152 -5.25 2.95 -9.06
N VAL A 153 -5.99 4.06 -8.95
CA VAL A 153 -7.41 4.13 -9.30
C VAL A 153 -7.58 4.12 -10.81
N LYS A 154 -6.80 4.95 -11.50
CA LYS A 154 -6.84 5.03 -12.97
C LYS A 154 -6.40 3.72 -13.61
N ASP A 155 -5.26 3.18 -13.19
CA ASP A 155 -4.69 1.96 -13.78
C ASP A 155 -5.63 0.76 -13.60
N TYR A 156 -6.24 0.63 -12.41
CA TYR A 156 -7.23 -0.41 -12.16
C TYR A 156 -8.49 -0.22 -13.00
N ALA A 157 -8.99 1.02 -13.11
CA ALA A 157 -10.20 1.28 -13.88
C ALA A 157 -9.98 1.08 -15.40
N ASP A 158 -8.79 1.38 -15.92
CA ASP A 158 -8.39 1.05 -17.31
C ASP A 158 -8.38 -0.46 -17.53
N LEU A 159 -7.82 -1.24 -16.59
CA LEU A 159 -7.84 -2.69 -16.64
C LEU A 159 -9.27 -3.25 -16.62
N MET A 160 -10.16 -2.69 -15.80
CA MET A 160 -11.57 -3.11 -15.76
C MET A 160 -12.27 -2.81 -17.09
N GLU A 161 -11.96 -1.69 -17.73
CA GLU A 161 -12.52 -1.32 -19.03
C GLU A 161 -12.02 -2.21 -20.18
N GLU A 162 -10.81 -2.77 -20.06
CA GLU A 162 -10.31 -3.79 -20.97
C GLU A 162 -11.00 -5.15 -20.76
N ILE A 163 -11.24 -5.55 -19.52
CA ILE A 163 -11.82 -6.86 -19.18
C ILE A 163 -13.33 -6.91 -19.42
N PHE A 164 -14.04 -5.82 -19.14
CA PHE A 164 -15.50 -5.75 -19.20
C PHE A 164 -15.99 -4.85 -20.34
N ASP A 165 -17.13 -5.21 -20.92
CA ASP A 165 -17.78 -4.39 -21.95
C ASP A 165 -18.48 -3.17 -21.31
N PHE A 166 -17.69 -2.13 -21.04
CA PHE A 166 -18.16 -0.87 -20.45
C PHE A 166 -19.29 -0.21 -21.27
N PRO A 167 -19.24 -0.19 -22.61
CA PRO A 167 -20.37 0.29 -23.43
C PRO A 167 -21.69 -0.43 -23.11
N LYS A 168 -21.68 -1.76 -23.01
CA LYS A 168 -22.89 -2.52 -22.65
C LYS A 168 -23.35 -2.26 -21.22
N ILE A 169 -22.43 -2.21 -20.26
CA ILE A 169 -22.76 -1.95 -18.86
C ILE A 169 -23.36 -0.55 -18.70
N ARG A 170 -22.77 0.45 -19.39
CA ARG A 170 -23.29 1.82 -19.42
C ARG A 170 -24.69 1.87 -20.01
N SER A 171 -24.93 1.17 -21.12
CA SER A 171 -26.26 1.04 -21.73
C SER A 171 -27.25 0.49 -20.70
N PHE A 172 -26.92 -0.65 -20.07
CA PHE A 172 -27.75 -1.30 -19.07
C PHE A 172 -28.08 -0.41 -17.85
N ILE A 173 -27.11 0.36 -17.35
CA ILE A 173 -27.31 1.30 -16.22
C ILE A 173 -28.19 2.49 -16.63
N SER A 174 -28.09 2.91 -17.88
CA SER A 174 -28.85 4.06 -18.40
C SER A 174 -30.27 3.69 -18.86
N GLU A 175 -30.49 2.45 -19.28
CA GLU A 175 -31.73 1.97 -19.85
C GLU A 175 -32.84 1.81 -18.80
N THR A 176 -34.05 2.16 -19.23
CA THR A 176 -35.28 1.82 -18.52
C THR A 176 -35.75 0.48 -19.07
N SER A 177 -35.88 -0.52 -18.19
CA SER A 177 -36.39 -1.84 -18.53
C SER A 177 -37.81 -1.74 -19.12
N GLY A 178 -38.21 -2.74 -19.92
CA GLY A 178 -39.53 -2.75 -20.59
C GLY A 178 -40.74 -2.70 -19.65
N ASP A 179 -40.53 -2.89 -18.34
CA ASP A 179 -41.50 -2.73 -17.25
C ASP A 179 -41.54 -1.31 -16.65
N GLY A 180 -40.81 -0.36 -17.25
CA GLY A 180 -40.71 1.03 -16.79
C GLY A 180 -39.75 1.24 -15.61
N ARG A 181 -39.01 0.21 -15.16
CA ARG A 181 -38.08 0.33 -14.03
C ARG A 181 -36.68 0.63 -14.50
N LYS A 182 -36.00 1.54 -13.81
CA LYS A 182 -34.58 1.80 -14.00
C LYS A 182 -33.76 0.86 -13.12
N PHE A 183 -32.63 0.39 -13.63
CA PHE A 183 -31.67 -0.34 -12.81
C PHE A 183 -31.05 0.61 -11.78
N ASN A 184 -31.32 0.36 -10.50
CA ASN A 184 -30.80 1.16 -9.40
C ASN A 184 -29.65 0.41 -8.71
N ILE A 185 -28.52 1.09 -8.57
CA ILE A 185 -27.34 0.56 -7.89
C ILE A 185 -27.11 1.42 -6.65
N ILE A 186 -26.73 0.78 -5.55
CA ILE A 186 -26.12 1.45 -4.40
C ILE A 186 -24.84 0.68 -4.07
N VAL A 187 -23.70 1.37 -4.13
CA VAL A 187 -22.39 0.83 -3.78
C VAL A 187 -21.87 1.63 -2.60
N ASP A 188 -21.59 0.94 -1.51
CA ASP A 188 -21.09 1.57 -0.30
C ASP A 188 -19.64 1.18 -0.04
N SER A 189 -18.76 2.19 0.02
CA SER A 189 -17.33 1.97 0.25
C SER A 189 -16.93 2.04 1.72
N MET A 190 -17.88 2.28 2.64
CA MET A 190 -17.65 2.29 4.09
C MET A 190 -16.46 3.16 4.53
N HIS A 191 -16.20 4.27 3.82
CA HIS A 191 -15.01 5.14 4.02
C HIS A 191 -13.66 4.43 3.86
N GLY A 192 -13.63 3.31 3.14
CA GLY A 192 -12.42 2.56 2.86
C GLY A 192 -11.85 2.82 1.47
N VAL A 193 -10.79 2.07 1.18
CA VAL A 193 -9.95 2.22 -0.01
C VAL A 193 -10.70 2.11 -1.34
N THR A 194 -11.83 1.40 -1.38
CA THR A 194 -12.61 1.20 -2.60
C THR A 194 -13.33 2.47 -3.07
N GLY A 195 -13.43 3.49 -2.22
CA GLY A 195 -14.18 4.72 -2.47
C GLY A 195 -13.80 5.46 -3.77
N PRO A 196 -12.53 5.83 -3.95
CA PRO A 196 -12.05 6.42 -5.19
C PRO A 196 -12.29 5.53 -6.43
N TYR A 197 -12.15 4.21 -6.29
CA TYR A 197 -12.37 3.25 -7.37
C TYR A 197 -13.83 3.19 -7.81
N VAL A 198 -14.76 3.06 -6.87
CA VAL A 198 -16.19 2.99 -7.22
C VAL A 198 -16.69 4.31 -7.78
N SER A 199 -16.18 5.45 -7.28
CA SER A 199 -16.51 6.75 -7.85
C SER A 199 -16.03 6.85 -9.30
N ASN A 200 -14.78 6.47 -9.58
CA ASN A 200 -14.26 6.53 -10.94
C ASN A 200 -14.96 5.56 -11.89
N ILE A 201 -15.15 4.30 -11.48
CA ILE A 201 -15.74 3.27 -12.33
C ILE A 201 -17.23 3.54 -12.55
N PHE A 202 -18.02 3.66 -11.46
CA PHE A 202 -19.47 3.74 -11.60
C PHE A 202 -19.94 5.13 -12.03
N VAL A 203 -19.38 6.21 -11.49
CA VAL A 203 -19.84 7.57 -11.81
C VAL A 203 -19.14 8.09 -13.06
N ASP A 204 -17.80 8.15 -13.05
CA ASP A 204 -17.07 8.83 -14.14
C ASP A 204 -17.10 8.03 -15.46
N ARG A 205 -16.87 6.71 -15.40
CA ARG A 205 -16.79 5.86 -16.61
C ARG A 205 -18.14 5.27 -17.03
N LEU A 206 -18.88 4.68 -16.10
CA LEU A 206 -20.15 4.01 -16.40
C LEU A 206 -21.38 4.96 -16.38
N GLY A 207 -21.23 6.19 -15.89
CA GLY A 207 -22.30 7.20 -15.92
C GLY A 207 -23.46 6.94 -14.97
N ALA A 208 -23.24 6.20 -13.89
CA ALA A 208 -24.23 6.02 -12.82
C ALA A 208 -24.48 7.34 -12.08
N GLN A 209 -25.62 7.45 -11.40
CA GLN A 209 -25.95 8.65 -10.61
C GLN A 209 -24.97 8.79 -9.45
N SER A 210 -24.51 10.01 -9.15
CA SER A 210 -23.52 10.24 -8.08
C SER A 210 -24.00 9.80 -6.69
N ASN A 211 -25.31 9.75 -6.47
CA ASN A 211 -25.92 9.24 -5.23
C ASN A 211 -25.85 7.71 -5.09
N CYS A 212 -25.46 6.97 -6.14
CA CYS A 212 -25.29 5.52 -6.08
C CYS A 212 -24.06 5.14 -5.25
N CYS A 213 -23.04 6.00 -5.18
CA CYS A 213 -21.82 5.72 -4.44
C CYS A 213 -21.86 6.39 -3.06
N LEU A 214 -21.92 5.58 -2.01
CA LEU A 214 -21.96 6.03 -0.63
C LEU A 214 -20.58 5.93 0.02
N ARG A 215 -20.26 6.91 0.87
CA ARG A 215 -19.07 6.90 1.74
C ARG A 215 -17.76 6.63 0.97
N THR A 216 -17.58 7.29 -0.17
CA THR A 216 -16.43 7.11 -1.08
C THR A 216 -15.18 7.88 -0.70
N VAL A 217 -15.26 8.82 0.24
CA VAL A 217 -14.08 9.48 0.79
C VAL A 217 -13.44 8.56 1.82
N SER A 218 -12.24 8.07 1.51
CA SER A 218 -11.42 7.26 2.40
C SER A 218 -11.10 8.04 3.68
N LYS A 219 -11.29 7.41 4.84
CA LYS A 219 -10.96 8.01 6.13
C LYS A 219 -10.04 7.10 6.93
N PRO A 220 -9.03 7.65 7.64
CA PRO A 220 -8.13 6.86 8.45
C PRO A 220 -8.80 6.02 9.54
N ASP A 221 -10.03 6.37 9.95
CA ASP A 221 -10.88 5.73 10.96
C ASP A 221 -12.12 5.02 10.37
N PHE A 222 -12.23 4.94 9.03
CA PHE A 222 -13.44 4.52 8.30
C PHE A 222 -14.72 5.25 8.76
N GLY A 223 -14.62 6.49 9.23
CA GLY A 223 -15.75 7.25 9.78
C GLY A 223 -16.33 6.67 11.07
N GLY A 224 -15.50 5.99 11.87
CA GLY A 224 -15.90 5.38 13.14
C GLY A 224 -16.71 4.09 13.01
N ILE A 225 -16.93 3.59 11.78
CA ILE A 225 -17.71 2.37 11.51
C ILE A 225 -16.96 1.13 12.02
N PHE A 226 -15.63 1.17 11.96
CA PHE A 226 -14.77 0.15 12.55
C PHE A 226 -14.02 0.78 13.71
N THR A 227 -13.99 0.12 14.87
CA THR A 227 -13.01 0.45 15.91
C THR A 227 -11.64 0.13 15.32
N ILE A 228 -10.94 1.12 14.75
CA ILE A 228 -9.58 0.92 14.28
C ILE A 228 -8.68 0.87 15.51
N THR A 229 -8.73 -0.27 16.17
CA THR A 229 -7.62 -0.71 16.98
C THR A 229 -6.63 -1.46 16.12
N ILE A 230 -6.97 -1.98 14.93
CA ILE A 230 -6.14 -2.96 14.22
C ILE A 230 -5.50 -2.37 12.95
N PHE A 231 -4.18 -2.39 12.90
CA PHE A 231 -3.35 -2.08 11.73
C PHE A 231 -2.87 -3.38 11.07
N ALA A 232 -2.71 -3.36 9.75
CA ALA A 232 -2.30 -4.51 8.97
C ALA A 232 -1.25 -4.09 7.95
N ILE A 233 -0.14 -4.84 7.91
CA ILE A 233 0.85 -4.70 6.84
C ILE A 233 0.70 -5.92 5.93
N PHE A 234 0.40 -5.64 4.67
CA PHE A 234 0.29 -6.60 3.60
C PHE A 234 1.53 -6.50 2.71
N PHE A 235 2.04 -7.64 2.28
CA PHE A 235 3.12 -7.77 1.32
C PHE A 235 2.70 -8.80 0.28
#